data_AF-A0A6V7JQI9-F1
#
_entry.id   AF-A0A6V7JQI9-F1
#
_cell.length_a   1.000
_cell.length_b   1.000
_cell.length_c   1.000
_cell.angle_alpha   90.00
_cell.angle_beta   90.00
_cell.angle_gamma   90.00
#
_symmetry.space_group_name_H-M   'P 1'
#
loop_
_entity.id
_entity.type
_entity.pdbx_description
1 polymer ?
#
loop_
_entity_poly.entity_id
_entity_poly.type
_entity_poly.pdbx_seq_one_letter_code
_entity_poly.pdbx_strand_id
1 'polypeptide(L)' 'MAARSLVRYVQSKAITPQIHRCTASMSAFDIQHNTPAIKRIMPIPKAHYGGRHTVTMLPGAGIGPELMGYVKE' A
#
# COMPACT_ATOMS: atom_id res chain seq x y z
N MET A 1 -42.93 5.31 4.57
CA MET A 1 -41.61 4.66 4.41
C MET A 1 -40.67 5.56 3.60
N ALA A 2 -40.02 6.58 4.19
CA ALA A 2 -39.12 7.48 3.45
C ALA A 2 -38.07 8.22 4.32
N ALA A 3 -37.77 7.73 5.53
CA ALA A 3 -36.92 8.44 6.49
C ALA A 3 -35.65 7.67 6.90
N ARG A 4 -35.19 6.72 6.08
CA ARG A 4 -34.00 5.89 6.40
C ARG A 4 -32.74 6.24 5.62
N SER A 5 -32.79 7.13 4.63
CA SER A 5 -31.63 7.37 3.74
C SER A 5 -30.70 8.51 4.17
N LEU A 6 -31.10 9.39 5.10
CA LEU A 6 -30.28 10.55 5.50
C LEU A 6 -29.37 10.32 6.71
N VAL A 7 -29.46 9.16 7.38
CA VAL A 7 -28.65 8.87 8.59
C VAL A 7 -27.20 8.44 8.26
N ARG A 8 -26.91 8.05 7.01
CA ARG A 8 -25.55 7.60 6.63
C ARG A 8 -24.55 8.74 6.39
N TYR A 9 -24.99 10.01 6.36
CA TYR A 9 -24.09 11.13 6.11
C TYR A 9 -23.44 11.69 7.39
N VAL A 10 -23.84 11.20 8.58
CA VAL A 10 -23.31 11.63 9.88
C VAL A 10 -22.61 10.46 10.57
N GLN A 11 -21.66 9.84 9.88
CA GLN A 11 -20.69 8.97 10.55
C GLN A 11 -19.30 9.44 10.17
N SER A 12 -18.85 10.50 10.84
CA SER A 12 -17.43 10.81 10.95
C SER A 12 -16.73 9.54 11.43
N LYS A 13 -15.94 8.92 10.56
CA LYS A 13 -14.99 7.89 10.97
C LYS A 13 -13.99 8.59 11.90
N ALA A 14 -14.29 8.59 13.19
CA ALA A 14 -13.32 8.85 14.23
C ALA A 14 -12.27 7.74 14.12
N ILE A 15 -11.25 7.98 13.31
CA ILE A 15 -10.03 7.19 13.31
C ILE A 15 -9.35 7.56 14.61
N THR A 16 -9.62 6.79 15.66
CA THR A 16 -8.88 6.85 16.91
C THR A 16 -7.41 6.57 16.59
N PRO A 17 -6.45 7.45 16.93
CA PRO A 17 -5.05 7.06 16.95
C PRO A 17 -4.83 6.22 18.23
N GLN A 18 -5.21 4.94 18.19
CA GLN A 18 -4.74 3.97 19.18
C GLN A 18 -3.30 3.57 18.83
N ILE A 19 -2.36 4.49 19.05
CA ILE A 19 -0.93 4.15 19.10
C ILE A 19 -0.36 4.70 20.42
N HIS A 20 -0.90 4.23 21.53
CA HIS A 20 -0.14 4.13 22.78
C HIS A 20 0.59 2.79 22.78
N ARG A 21 1.58 2.65 21.90
CA ARG A 21 2.72 1.75 22.14
C ARG A 21 3.94 2.61 21.99
N CYS A 22 4.75 2.68 23.05
CA CYS A 22 5.96 3.48 23.13
C CYS A 22 6.85 3.24 21.90
N THR A 23 6.69 4.06 20.88
CA THR A 23 7.56 4.10 19.69
C THR A 23 8.96 4.61 20.05
N ALA A 24 9.10 5.25 21.21
CA ALA A 24 10.35 5.77 21.73
C ALA A 24 11.32 4.68 22.22
N SER A 25 10.86 3.44 22.50
CA SER A 25 11.73 2.36 22.99
C SER A 25 12.27 1.45 21.89
N MET A 26 11.90 1.67 20.64
CA MET A 26 12.35 0.86 19.50
C MET A 26 13.43 1.60 18.74
N SER A 27 14.52 0.89 18.42
CA SER A 27 15.57 1.46 17.59
C SER A 27 15.01 1.73 16.19
N ALA A 28 15.57 2.72 15.48
CA ALA A 28 15.19 2.99 14.09
C ALA A 28 15.33 1.73 13.20
N PHE A 29 16.26 0.85 13.55
CA PHE A 29 16.44 -0.45 12.90
C PHE A 29 15.24 -1.37 13.12
N ASP A 30 14.76 -1.54 14.37
CA ASP A 30 13.59 -2.37 14.73
C ASP A 30 12.31 -1.95 14.03
N ILE A 31 12.11 -0.63 13.91
CA ILE A 31 10.93 -0.07 13.25
C ILE A 31 10.92 -0.45 11.76
N GLN A 32 12.08 -0.46 11.10
CA GLN A 32 12.20 -0.74 9.67
C GLN A 32 12.05 -2.21 9.30
N HIS A 33 12.57 -3.12 10.13
CA HIS A 33 12.59 -4.54 9.78
C HIS A 33 11.40 -5.34 10.33
N ASN A 34 10.74 -4.89 11.41
CA ASN A 34 9.58 -5.59 11.99
C ASN A 34 8.23 -4.96 11.63
N THR A 35 8.20 -3.68 11.25
CA THR A 35 6.95 -3.03 10.83
C THR A 35 6.89 -3.06 9.31
N PRO A 36 5.95 -3.80 8.68
CA PRO A 36 5.64 -3.52 7.31
C PRO A 36 5.00 -2.12 7.32
N ALA A 37 5.81 -1.07 7.14
CA ALA A 37 5.34 0.30 6.99
C ALA A 37 4.20 0.22 5.99
N ILE A 38 2.96 0.38 6.49
CA ILE A 38 1.72 0.04 5.80
C ILE A 38 1.89 0.45 4.36
N LYS A 39 2.14 -0.53 3.48
CA LYS A 39 2.22 -0.24 2.06
C LYS A 39 0.81 0.20 1.75
N ARG A 40 0.65 1.52 1.59
CA ARG A 40 -0.47 2.10 0.87
C ARG A 40 -0.33 1.52 -0.53
N ILE A 41 -0.81 0.29 -0.72
CA ILE A 41 -0.99 -0.30 -2.02
C ILE A 41 -2.03 0.61 -2.63
N MET A 42 -1.55 1.59 -3.39
CA MET A 42 -2.41 2.39 -4.25
C MET A 42 -3.25 1.39 -5.04
N PRO A 43 -4.54 1.69 -5.28
CA PRO A 43 -5.40 0.81 -6.05
C PRO A 43 -4.68 0.44 -7.36
N ILE A 44 -4.73 -0.86 -7.69
CA ILE A 44 -4.02 -1.46 -8.83
C ILE A 44 -4.19 -0.53 -10.05
N PRO A 45 -3.08 -0.17 -10.75
CA PRO A 45 -3.15 0.70 -11.92
C PRO A 45 -4.20 0.18 -12.89
N LYS A 46 -5.19 0.99 -13.25
CA LYS A 46 -6.26 0.55 -14.15
C LYS A 46 -5.65 0.16 -15.50
N ALA A 47 -6.10 -0.95 -16.09
CA ALA A 47 -5.63 -1.36 -17.42
C ALA A 47 -5.89 -0.24 -18.43
N HIS A 48 -4.81 0.31 -19.00
CA HIS A 48 -4.89 1.48 -19.88
C HIS A 48 -5.12 1.09 -21.35
N TYR A 49 -4.63 -0.08 -21.78
CA TYR A 49 -4.70 -0.50 -23.19
C TYR A 49 -4.97 -2.01 -23.30
N GLY A 50 -6.13 -2.38 -23.86
CA GLY A 50 -6.45 -3.77 -24.20
C GLY A 50 -6.43 -4.75 -23.01
N GLY A 51 -6.77 -4.31 -21.79
CA GLY A 51 -6.74 -5.14 -20.58
C GLY A 51 -5.35 -5.35 -19.98
N ARG A 52 -4.31 -4.72 -20.53
CA ARG A 52 -2.93 -4.82 -20.04
C ARG A 52 -2.63 -3.74 -18.99
N HIS A 53 -2.02 -4.17 -17.90
CA HIS A 53 -1.55 -3.30 -16.82
C HIS A 53 -0.14 -2.81 -17.18
N THR A 54 0.14 -1.53 -16.95
CA THR A 54 1.49 -0.97 -17.13
C THR A 54 2.16 -0.85 -15.77
N VAL A 55 3.34 -1.44 -15.63
CA VAL A 55 4.12 -1.44 -14.38
C VAL A 55 5.54 -0.99 -14.70
N THR A 56 6.10 -0.13 -13.85
CA THR A 56 7.50 0.29 -13.96
C THR A 56 8.40 -0.79 -13.36
N MET A 57 9.32 -1.33 -14.16
CA MET A 57 10.33 -2.30 -13.72
C MET A 57 11.67 -1.60 -13.50
N LEU A 58 12.30 -1.85 -12.35
CA LEU A 58 13.66 -1.37 -12.03
C LEU A 58 14.61 -2.57 -12.00
N PRO A 59 15.41 -2.80 -13.06
CA PRO A 59 16.25 -4.00 -13.14
C PRO A 59 17.43 -4.00 -12.17
N GLY A 60 17.82 -2.85 -11.62
CA GLY A 60 18.99 -2.76 -10.73
C GLY A 60 20.33 -2.95 -11.47
N ALA A 61 21.39 -3.26 -10.72
CA ALA A 61 22.74 -3.53 -11.23
C ALA A 61 23.14 -5.01 -11.01
N GLY A 62 24.34 -5.39 -11.46
CA GLY A 62 24.81 -6.78 -11.36
C GLY A 62 24.02 -7.70 -12.29
N ILE A 63 23.59 -8.87 -11.79
CA ILE A 63 22.78 -9.86 -12.52
C ILE A 63 21.32 -9.45 -12.70
N GLY A 64 20.91 -8.31 -12.16
CA GLY A 64 19.53 -7.82 -12.20
C GLY A 64 18.94 -7.73 -13.61
N PRO A 65 19.62 -7.14 -14.61
CA PRO A 65 19.13 -7.08 -15.99
C PRO A 65 18.95 -8.46 -16.65
N GLU A 66 19.81 -9.43 -16.33
CA GLU A 66 19.78 -10.79 -16.87
C GLU A 66 18.58 -11.56 -16.31
N LEU A 67 18.41 -11.51 -14.98
CA LEU A 67 17.31 -12.18 -14.30
C LEU A 67 15.95 -11.54 -14.63
N MET A 68 15.93 -10.26 -15.00
CA MET A 68 14.70 -9.56 -15.37
C MET A 68 14.08 -10.10 -16.66
N GLY A 69 14.84 -10.80 -17.51
CA GLY A 69 14.31 -11.53 -18.65
C GLY A 69 13.28 -12.58 -18.22
N TYR A 70 13.64 -13.43 -17.25
CA TYR A 70 12.78 -14.50 -16.73
C TYR A 70 11.51 -14.03 -16.04
N VAL A 71 11.45 -12.76 -15.62
CA VAL A 71 10.24 -12.18 -15.00
C VAL A 71 9.27 -11.65 -16.07
N LYS A 72 9.79 -11.32 -17.26
CA LYS A 72 9.00 -10.81 -18.38
C LYS A 72 8.49 -11.93 -19.29
N GLU A 73 9.27 -13.00 -19.44
CA GLU A 73 8.89 -14.23 -20.14
C GLU A 73 7.84 -15.03 -19.35
#